data_AF-A0A5B2VUR3-F1
#
_entry.id   AF-A0A5B2VUR3-F1
#
_cell.length_a   1.000
_cell.length_b   1.000
_cell.length_c   1.000
_cell.angle_alpha   90.00
_cell.angle_beta   90.00
_cell.angle_gamma   90.00
#
_symmetry.space_group_name_H-M   'P 1'
#
loop_
_entity.id
_entity.type
_entity.pdbx_description
1 polymer ?
#
loop_
_entity_poly.entity_id
_entity_poly.type
_entity_poly.pdbx_seq_one_letter_code
_entity_poly.pdbx_strand_id
1 'polypeptide(L)'
;MSLTKVFITLKNGKPITRYYQKGDEYRYTLELSFNEGVFKMHSYAFHGNDVMEEDNHMDETRLESADFNEFVVLIQTKFPNVDI
;
A
#
# COMPACT_ATOMS: atom_id res chain seq x y z
N MET A 1 3.22 12.04 -6.02
CA MET A 1 4.25 12.66 -5.14
C MET A 1 5.62 12.25 -5.70
N SER A 2 6.77 12.85 -5.34
CA SER A 2 8.04 12.35 -5.90
C SER A 2 8.54 11.14 -5.09
N LEU A 3 9.08 10.11 -5.77
CA LEU A 3 9.64 8.91 -5.13
C LEU A 3 10.70 9.25 -4.07
N THR A 4 11.49 10.30 -4.29
CA THR A 4 12.46 10.79 -3.30
C THR A 4 11.77 11.25 -2.00
N LYS A 5 10.64 11.96 -2.09
CA LYS A 5 9.90 12.40 -0.90
C LYS A 5 9.27 11.22 -0.17
N VAL A 6 8.80 10.22 -0.91
CA VAL A 6 8.25 8.98 -0.35
C VAL A 6 9.31 8.24 0.45
N PHE A 7 10.47 7.99 -0.18
CA PHE A 7 11.61 7.36 0.48
C PHE A 7 12.00 8.07 1.78
N ILE A 8 12.17 9.40 1.73
CA ILE A 8 12.53 10.21 2.89
C ILE A 8 11.45 10.11 3.99
N THR A 9 10.18 10.19 3.60
CA THR A 9 9.06 10.13 4.56
C THR A 9 9.03 8.79 5.28
N LEU A 10 9.18 7.69 4.55
CA LEU A 10 9.23 6.34 5.11
C LEU A 10 10.47 6.16 5.99
N LYS A 11 11.66 6.56 5.54
CA LYS A 11 12.90 6.48 6.34
C LYS A 11 12.84 7.28 7.64
N ASN A 12 12.01 8.32 7.70
CA ASN A 12 11.75 9.09 8.92
C ASN A 12 10.71 8.42 9.85
N GLY A 13 10.29 7.19 9.55
CA GLY A 13 9.31 6.43 10.33
C GLY A 13 7.87 6.90 10.17
N LYS A 14 7.59 7.78 9.18
CA LYS A 14 6.23 8.28 8.94
C LYS A 14 5.53 7.35 7.94
N PRO A 15 4.42 6.70 8.32
CA PRO A 15 3.67 5.87 7.40
C PRO A 15 3.01 6.72 6.32
N ILE A 16 2.79 6.11 5.15
CA ILE A 16 2.09 6.74 4.04
C ILE A 16 0.89 5.87 3.69
N THR A 17 -0.31 6.45 3.80
CA THR A 17 -1.54 5.81 3.33
C THR A 17 -1.86 6.30 1.91
N ARG A 18 -2.22 5.37 1.03
CA ARG A 18 -2.71 5.61 -0.33
C ARG A 18 -3.98 4.81 -0.56
N TYR A 19 -4.77 5.27 -1.52
CA TYR A 19 -5.96 4.57 -1.95
C TYR A 19 -5.80 4.19 -3.41
N TYR A 20 -6.18 2.97 -3.74
CA TYR A 20 -6.17 2.48 -5.10
C TYR A 20 -7.57 1.97 -5.44
N GLN A 21 -8.15 2.52 -6.51
CA GLN A 21 -9.45 2.11 -6.98
C GLN A 21 -9.28 1.19 -8.20
N LYS A 22 -9.81 -0.03 -8.11
CA LYS A 22 -9.79 -1.04 -9.17
C LYS A 22 -11.21 -1.21 -9.71
N GLY A 23 -11.51 -0.54 -10.83
CA GLY A 23 -12.89 -0.46 -11.33
C GLY A 23 -13.81 0.36 -10.43
N ASP A 24 -15.12 0.21 -10.57
CA ASP A 24 -16.09 1.05 -9.86
C ASP A 24 -16.37 0.62 -8.41
N GLU A 25 -16.01 -0.61 -8.04
CA GLU A 25 -16.49 -1.23 -6.79
C GLU A 25 -15.38 -1.52 -5.77
N TYR A 26 -14.11 -1.61 -6.19
CA TYR A 26 -13.02 -2.03 -5.29
C TYR A 26 -12.12 -0.85 -4.92
N ARG A 27 -12.14 -0.49 -3.65
CA ARG A 27 -11.21 0.48 -3.07
C ARG A 27 -10.24 -0.23 -2.12
N TYR A 28 -8.99 -0.30 -2.54
CA TYR A 28 -7.89 -0.75 -1.72
C TYR A 28 -7.36 0.44 -0.90
N THR A 29 -7.05 0.18 0.36
CA THR A 29 -6.19 1.03 1.18
C THR A 29 -4.81 0.40 1.19
N LEU A 30 -3.78 1.20 0.93
CA LEU A 30 -2.37 0.80 0.94
C LEU A 30 -1.67 1.59 2.03
N GLU A 31 -1.05 0.89 2.97
CA GLU A 31 -0.24 1.45 4.04
C GLU A 31 1.22 1.09 3.81
N LEU A 32 2.04 2.12 3.60
CA LEU A 32 3.47 1.99 3.40
C LEU A 32 4.18 2.40 4.69
N SER A 33 5.11 1.57 5.13
CA SER A 33 5.94 1.84 6.30
C SER A 33 7.38 1.40 6.06
N PHE A 34 8.29 1.86 6.89
CA PHE A 34 9.67 1.41 6.89
C PHE A 34 10.12 1.20 8.33
N ASN A 35 10.41 -0.05 8.66
CA ASN A 35 10.81 -0.48 10.00
C ASN A 35 12.00 -1.43 9.88
N GLU A 36 12.97 -1.30 10.79
CA GLU A 36 14.11 -2.23 10.92
C GLU A 36 14.92 -2.47 9.63
N GLY A 37 15.01 -1.47 8.76
CA GLY A 37 15.75 -1.64 7.49
C GLY A 37 14.90 -2.09 6.31
N VAL A 38 13.61 -2.40 6.51
CA VAL A 38 12.74 -3.02 5.51
C VAL A 38 11.55 -2.13 5.19
N PHE A 39 11.29 -1.90 3.90
CA PHE A 39 10.07 -1.27 3.41
C PHE A 39 8.95 -2.28 3.39
N LYS A 40 7.79 -1.89 3.93
CA LYS A 40 6.62 -2.75 4.05
C LYS A 40 5.41 -2.06 3.45
N MET A 41 4.64 -2.81 2.68
CA MET A 41 3.32 -2.41 2.21
C MET A 41 2.33 -3.41 2.75
N HIS A 42 1.29 -2.91 3.40
CA HIS A 42 0.09 -3.67 3.69
C HIS A 42 -1.04 -3.06 2.88
N SER A 43 -1.78 -3.87 2.14
CA SER A 43 -2.96 -3.42 1.45
C SER A 43 -4.14 -4.31 1.73
N TYR A 44 -5.32 -3.70 1.79
CA TYR A 44 -6.57 -4.38 2.09
C TYR A 44 -7.73 -3.69 1.37
N ALA A 45 -8.72 -4.47 0.96
CA ALA A 45 -9.95 -3.99 0.34
C ALA A 45 -11.17 -4.53 1.09
N PHE A 46 -12.14 -3.64 1.31
CA PHE A 46 -13.44 -3.98 1.88
C PHE A 46 -14.55 -3.70 0.86
N HIS A 47 -15.56 -4.56 0.81
CA HIS A 47 -16.76 -4.35 0.00
C HIS A 47 -17.94 -3.95 0.91
N GLY A 48 -18.64 -2.87 0.58
CA GLY A 48 -19.77 -2.38 1.38
C GLY A 48 -19.37 -1.43 2.53
N ASN A 49 -20.38 -0.89 3.22
CA ASN A 49 -20.19 0.07 4.31
C ASN A 49 -19.91 -0.59 5.67
N ASP A 50 -20.08 -1.91 5.78
CA ASP A 50 -20.00 -2.61 7.06
C ASP A 50 -18.64 -3.29 7.24
N VAL A 51 -17.70 -2.52 7.78
CA VAL A 51 -16.29 -2.93 7.96
C VAL A 51 -16.12 -4.02 9.03
N MET A 52 -17.20 -4.42 9.71
CA MET A 52 -17.20 -5.36 10.84
C MET A 52 -17.56 -6.80 10.43
N GLU A 53 -18.08 -7.03 9.23
CA GLU A 53 -18.33 -8.38 8.73
C GLU A 53 -17.08 -8.92 8.02
N GLU A 54 -16.55 -10.06 8.49
CA GLU A 54 -15.41 -10.73 7.86
C GLU A 54 -15.66 -11.06 6.38
N ASP A 55 -16.92 -11.31 5.99
CA ASP A 55 -17.34 -11.54 4.60
C ASP A 55 -17.08 -10.33 3.67
N ASN A 56 -16.91 -9.12 4.22
CA ASN A 56 -16.59 -7.92 3.45
C ASN A 56 -15.10 -7.76 3.19
N HIS A 57 -14.23 -8.56 3.81
CA HIS A 57 -12.79 -8.56 3.59
C HIS A 57 -12.43 -9.36 2.33
N MET A 58 -12.23 -8.66 1.22
CA MET A 58 -12.09 -9.28 -0.10
C MET A 58 -10.66 -9.76 -0.40
N ASP A 59 -9.68 -8.92 -0.09
CA ASP A 59 -8.31 -9.10 -0.54
C ASP A 59 -7.36 -8.38 0.41
N GLU A 60 -6.31 -9.08 0.82
CA GLU A 60 -5.22 -8.55 1.64
C GLU A 60 -3.90 -8.93 1.01
N THR A 61 -2.97 -7.98 0.95
CA THR A 61 -1.61 -8.24 0.50
C THR A 61 -0.59 -7.60 1.42
N ARG A 62 0.47 -8.35 1.68
CA ARG A 62 1.66 -7.85 2.37
C ARG A 62 2.86 -8.02 1.46
N LEU A 63 3.62 -6.95 1.30
CA LEU A 63 4.87 -6.93 0.54
C LEU A 63 5.96 -6.34 1.42
N GLU A 64 7.14 -6.93 1.38
CA GLU A 64 8.31 -6.43 2.10
C GLU A 64 9.52 -6.49 1.17
N SER A 65 10.36 -5.45 1.18
CA SER A 65 11.68 -5.47 0.54
C SER A 65 12.63 -4.52 1.26
N ALA A 66 13.91 -4.90 1.30
CA ALA A 66 14.99 -4.04 1.82
C ALA A 66 15.43 -2.99 0.79
N ASP A 67 15.20 -3.23 -0.51
CA ASP A 67 15.50 -2.30 -1.59
C ASP A 67 14.29 -1.45 -1.95
N PHE A 68 14.46 -0.14 -1.97
CA PHE A 68 13.35 0.77 -2.25
C PHE A 68 12.86 0.70 -3.70
N ASN A 69 13.74 0.47 -4.67
CA ASN A 69 13.36 0.40 -6.07
C ASN A 69 12.58 -0.88 -6.35
N GLU A 70 13.05 -2.01 -5.80
CA GLU A 70 12.32 -3.27 -5.86
C GLU A 70 10.94 -3.13 -5.21
N PHE A 71 10.88 -2.52 -4.03
CA PHE A 71 9.62 -2.25 -3.34
C PHE A 71 8.63 -1.45 -4.20
N VAL A 72 9.10 -0.38 -4.85
CA VAL A 72 8.29 0.45 -5.77
C VAL A 72 7.80 -0.38 -6.95
N VAL A 73 8.67 -1.20 -7.56
CA VAL A 73 8.31 -2.06 -8.70
C VAL A 73 7.25 -3.08 -8.30
N LEU A 74 7.38 -3.71 -7.12
CA LEU A 74 6.39 -4.66 -6.60
C LEU A 74 5.02 -3.99 -6.40
N ILE A 75 5.00 -2.78 -5.82
CA ILE A 75 3.76 -2.00 -5.65
C ILE A 75 3.15 -1.66 -7.01
N GLN A 76 3.93 -1.14 -7.96
CA GLN A 76 3.42 -0.72 -9.27
C GLN A 76 2.96 -1.91 -10.13
N THR A 77 3.56 -3.08 -9.94
CA THR A 77 3.15 -4.32 -10.62
C THR A 77 1.77 -4.78 -10.13
N LYS A 78 1.49 -4.67 -8.83
CA LYS A 78 0.21 -5.11 -8.25
C LYS A 78 -0.88 -4.04 -8.30
N PHE A 79 -0.50 -2.78 -8.11
CA PHE A 79 -1.38 -1.62 -8.07
C PHE A 79 -0.92 -0.60 -9.12
N PRO A 80 -1.14 -0.88 -10.41
CA PRO A 80 -0.69 -0.02 -11.48
C PRO A 80 -1.35 1.35 -11.37
N ASN A 81 -0.59 2.42 -11.60
CA ASN A 81 -1.04 3.82 -11.49
C ASN A 81 -1.30 4.33 -10.06
N VAL A 82 -0.94 3.58 -9.01
CA VAL A 82 -0.94 4.17 -7.66
C VAL A 82 0.16 5.24 -7.56
N ASP A 83 -0.24 6.46 -7.20
CA ASP A 83 0.67 7.59 -7.11
C ASP A 83 1.43 7.54 -5.77
N ILE A 84 2.56 6.83 -5.78
CA ILE A 84 3.52 6.78 -4.67
C ILE A 84 4.45 7.99 -4.76
#